data_AF-A0A938LFQ7-F1
#
_entry.id   AF-A0A938LFQ7-F1
#
_cell.length_a   1.000
_cell.length_b   1.000
_cell.length_c   1.000
_cell.angle_alpha   90.00
_cell.angle_beta   90.00
_cell.angle_gamma   90.00
#
_symmetry.space_group_name_H-M   'P 1'
#
loop_
_entity.id
_entity.type
_entity.pdbx_description
1 polymer ?
#
loop_
_entity_poly.entity_id
_entity_poly.type
_entity_poly.pdbx_seq_one_letter_code
_entity_poly.pdbx_strand_id
1 'polypeptide(L)'
;MNVVDGFQCAMRMAAMVCDGYLSDLTDEEMMVRPAKGCNHIKWQLGHLIAAEHGMVSAIVPGSMPALPAGFGERYTKDTCASDNPADFDSKADLMRIHHEQREATSRVIASQTESSLDQPSPEPFAHYAPTWAALLMLQPTHWLMHGGQWAVIRRKLGRAPLF
;
A
#
# COMPACT_ATOMS: atom_id res chain seq x y z
N MET A 1 -5.57 -25.20 2.31
CA MET A 1 -5.29 -23.83 1.86
C MET A 1 -4.52 -23.95 0.57
N ASN A 2 -5.08 -23.50 -0.55
CA ASN A 2 -4.33 -23.44 -1.81
C ASN A 2 -3.46 -22.17 -1.85
N VAL A 3 -2.68 -21.98 -2.91
CA VAL A 3 -1.80 -20.82 -3.02
C VAL A 3 -2.56 -19.49 -2.98
N VAL A 4 -3.72 -19.40 -3.66
CA VAL A 4 -4.58 -18.21 -3.70
C VAL A 4 -5.10 -17.88 -2.30
N ASP A 5 -5.56 -18.87 -1.55
CA ASP A 5 -5.99 -18.70 -0.16
C ASP A 5 -4.85 -18.15 0.72
N GLY A 6 -3.60 -18.56 0.46
CA GLY A 6 -2.40 -18.07 1.13
C GLY A 6 -2.16 -16.58 0.89
N PHE A 7 -2.27 -16.12 -0.36
CA PHE A 7 -2.20 -14.70 -0.70
C PHE A 7 -3.31 -13.89 -0.02
N GLN A 8 -4.54 -14.39 -0.08
CA GLN A 8 -5.68 -13.74 0.56
C GLN A 8 -5.51 -13.66 2.09
N CYS A 9 -4.93 -14.70 2.69
CA CYS A 9 -4.58 -14.70 4.12
C CYS A 9 -3.57 -13.60 4.44
N ALA A 10 -2.48 -13.50 3.67
CA ALA A 10 -1.48 -12.45 3.86
C ALA A 10 -2.07 -11.04 3.69
N MET A 11 -2.96 -10.84 2.72
CA MET A 11 -3.66 -9.58 2.51
C MET A 11 -4.54 -9.17 3.69
N ARG A 12 -5.30 -10.11 4.26
CA ARG A 12 -6.10 -9.86 5.46
C ARG A 12 -5.24 -9.57 6.69
N MET A 13 -4.12 -10.27 6.85
CA MET A 13 -3.19 -10.00 7.96
C MET A 13 -2.56 -8.61 7.85
N ALA A 14 -2.14 -8.21 6.65
CA ALA A 14 -1.65 -6.86 6.40
C ALA A 14 -2.72 -5.80 6.69
N ALA A 15 -3.94 -6.00 6.20
CA ALA A 15 -5.06 -5.09 6.46
C ALA A 15 -5.36 -4.95 7.96
N MET A 16 -5.42 -6.06 8.70
CA MET A 16 -5.64 -6.03 10.16
C MET A 16 -4.62 -5.12 10.87
N VAL A 17 -3.34 -5.23 10.53
CA VAL A 17 -2.28 -4.43 11.16
C VAL A 17 -2.32 -2.98 10.70
N CYS A 18 -2.33 -2.76 9.38
CA CYS A 18 -2.27 -1.44 8.77
C CYS A 18 -3.51 -0.60 9.07
N ASP A 19 -4.71 -1.15 8.91
CA ASP A 19 -5.97 -0.44 9.19
C ASP A 19 -6.10 -0.16 10.70
N GLY A 20 -5.66 -1.11 11.54
CA GLY A 20 -5.56 -0.92 12.98
C GLY A 20 -4.72 0.32 13.33
N TYR A 21 -3.51 0.42 12.76
CA TYR A 21 -2.62 1.56 12.98
C TYR A 21 -3.15 2.90 12.44
N LEU A 22 -3.97 2.88 11.39
CA LEU A 22 -4.52 4.08 10.79
C LEU A 22 -5.83 4.52 11.45
N SER A 23 -6.58 3.61 12.06
CA SER A 23 -7.97 3.80 12.49
C SER A 23 -8.22 5.08 13.32
N ASP A 24 -7.38 5.37 14.30
CA ASP A 24 -7.55 6.46 15.28
C ASP A 24 -6.60 7.66 15.07
N LEU A 25 -5.84 7.69 13.96
CA LEU A 25 -4.98 8.82 13.61
C LEU A 25 -5.76 9.93 12.91
N THR A 26 -5.43 11.19 13.17
CA THR A 26 -5.94 12.35 12.42
C THR A 26 -5.09 12.64 11.19
N ASP A 27 -5.60 13.50 10.29
CA ASP A 27 -4.82 14.03 9.15
C ASP A 27 -3.51 14.69 9.60
N GLU A 28 -3.55 15.48 10.67
CA GLU A 28 -2.38 16.17 11.23
C GLU A 28 -1.37 15.17 11.80
N GLU A 29 -1.84 14.16 12.54
CA GLU A 29 -0.96 13.12 13.10
C GLU A 29 -0.27 12.29 12.01
N MET A 30 -0.94 12.09 10.86
CA MET A 30 -0.34 11.39 9.70
C MET A 30 0.79 12.18 9.04
N MET A 31 0.95 13.48 9.34
CA MET A 31 2.08 14.31 8.87
C MET A 31 3.30 14.20 9.79
N VAL A 32 3.19 13.56 10.96
CA VAL A 32 4.33 13.41 11.88
C VAL A 32 5.36 12.43 11.31
N ARG A 33 6.63 12.87 11.32
CA ARG A 33 7.78 12.04 10.91
C ARG A 33 8.37 11.29 12.11
N PRO A 34 8.77 10.01 11.97
CA PRO A 34 9.38 9.26 13.06
C PRO A 34 10.76 9.83 13.43
N ALA A 35 11.58 10.17 12.43
CA ALA A 35 12.85 10.85 12.56
C ALA A 35 13.08 11.84 11.40
N LYS A 36 14.11 12.69 11.51
CA LYS A 36 14.50 13.62 10.45
C LYS A 36 14.84 12.85 9.16
N GLY A 37 14.29 13.29 8.03
CA GLY A 37 14.50 12.66 6.72
C GLY A 37 13.65 11.43 6.46
N CYS A 38 12.84 10.96 7.41
CA CYS A 38 11.87 9.90 7.17
C CYS A 38 10.57 10.45 6.58
N ASN A 39 9.91 9.68 5.72
CA ASN A 39 8.59 10.04 5.18
C ASN A 39 7.52 9.94 6.27
N HIS A 40 6.53 10.82 6.23
CA HIS A 40 5.36 10.76 7.11
C HIS A 40 4.30 9.79 6.54
N ILE A 41 3.37 9.32 7.40
CA ILE A 41 2.35 8.32 7.02
C ILE A 41 1.51 8.79 5.84
N LYS A 42 1.16 10.08 5.81
CA LYS A 42 0.33 10.67 4.75
C LYS A 42 0.87 10.40 3.34
N TRP A 43 2.16 10.64 3.13
CA TRP A 43 2.83 10.36 1.86
C TRP A 43 2.94 8.85 1.63
N GLN A 44 3.29 8.09 2.67
CA GLN A 44 3.46 6.63 2.54
C GLN A 44 2.18 5.93 2.13
N LEU A 45 1.02 6.35 2.66
CA LEU A 45 -0.26 5.78 2.32
C LEU A 45 -0.60 6.00 0.83
N GLY A 46 -0.47 7.24 0.33
CA GLY A 46 -0.68 7.49 -1.09
C GLY A 46 0.36 6.81 -1.98
N HIS A 47 1.61 6.71 -1.53
CA HIS A 47 2.65 5.96 -2.23
C HIS A 47 2.29 4.48 -2.38
N LEU A 48 1.84 3.86 -1.30
CA LEU A 48 1.41 2.45 -1.28
C LEU A 48 0.23 2.21 -2.22
N ILE A 49 -0.75 3.11 -2.23
CA ILE A 49 -1.91 3.06 -3.14
C ILE A 49 -1.45 3.14 -4.60
N ALA A 50 -0.59 4.10 -4.94
CA ALA A 50 -0.09 4.28 -6.30
C ALA A 50 0.77 3.08 -6.76
N ALA A 51 1.60 2.53 -5.86
CA ALA A 51 2.41 1.35 -6.12
C ALA A 51 1.54 0.10 -6.38
N GLU A 52 0.54 -0.16 -5.52
CA GLU A 52 -0.39 -1.29 -5.68
C GLU A 52 -1.16 -1.19 -7.00
N HIS A 53 -1.69 0.00 -7.32
CA HIS A 53 -2.36 0.27 -8.59
C HIS A 53 -1.46 -0.07 -9.79
N GLY A 54 -0.22 0.45 -9.81
CA GLY A 54 0.71 0.25 -10.93
C GLY A 54 1.16 -1.20 -11.09
N MET A 55 1.52 -1.86 -9.98
CA MET A 55 1.99 -3.25 -10.01
C MET A 55 0.89 -4.21 -10.46
N VAL A 56 -0.32 -4.09 -9.90
CA VAL A 56 -1.42 -5.01 -10.22
C VAL A 56 -1.98 -4.74 -11.63
N SER A 57 -2.06 -3.48 -12.05
CA SER A 57 -2.45 -3.14 -13.43
C SER A 57 -1.48 -3.67 -14.48
N ALA A 58 -0.20 -3.81 -14.15
CA ALA A 58 0.79 -4.37 -15.07
C ALA A 58 0.61 -5.89 -15.26
N ILE A 59 0.12 -6.59 -14.23
CA ILE A 59 -0.20 -8.03 -14.31
C ILE A 59 -1.49 -8.22 -15.12
N VAL A 60 -2.56 -7.51 -14.74
CA VAL A 60 -3.87 -7.61 -15.41
C VAL A 60 -4.33 -6.19 -15.80
N PRO A 61 -4.07 -5.76 -17.06
CA PRO A 61 -4.49 -4.45 -17.53
C PRO A 61 -6.00 -4.24 -17.39
N GLY A 62 -6.39 -3.07 -16.86
CA GLY A 62 -7.81 -2.70 -16.65
C GLY A 62 -8.48 -3.32 -15.43
N SER A 63 -7.74 -4.05 -14.59
CA SER A 63 -8.29 -4.68 -13.37
C SER A 63 -8.49 -3.72 -12.19
N MET A 64 -7.72 -2.63 -12.15
CA MET A 64 -7.69 -1.69 -11.03
C MET A 64 -8.58 -0.46 -11.29
N PRO A 65 -9.30 0.05 -10.27
CA PRO A 65 -10.01 1.32 -10.36
C PRO A 65 -9.06 2.46 -10.69
N ALA A 66 -9.52 3.43 -11.46
CA ALA A 66 -8.73 4.62 -11.78
C ALA A 66 -8.40 5.42 -10.52
N LEU A 67 -7.15 5.87 -10.42
CA LEU A 67 -6.76 6.83 -9.39
C LEU A 67 -7.21 8.25 -9.77
N PRO A 68 -7.42 9.15 -8.79
CA PRO A 68 -7.69 10.56 -9.09
C PRO A 68 -6.60 11.19 -9.96
N ALA A 69 -6.98 12.21 -10.73
CA ALA A 69 -6.02 12.96 -11.54
C ALA A 69 -4.87 13.51 -10.67
N GLY A 70 -3.63 13.36 -11.16
CA GLY A 70 -2.43 13.83 -10.47
C GLY A 70 -2.02 12.98 -9.25
N PHE A 71 -2.69 11.86 -8.96
CA PHE A 71 -2.43 11.10 -7.74
C PHE A 71 -1.02 10.48 -7.75
N GLY A 72 -0.61 9.87 -8.86
CA GLY A 72 0.71 9.26 -8.98
C GLY A 72 1.84 10.28 -8.79
N GLU A 73 1.66 11.50 -9.28
CA GLU A 73 2.61 12.60 -9.21
C GLU A 73 2.74 13.17 -7.79
N ARG A 74 1.64 13.17 -7.01
CA ARG A 74 1.63 13.64 -5.61
C ARG A 74 2.43 12.74 -4.66
N TYR A 75 2.52 11.43 -4.94
CA TYR A 75 3.12 10.44 -4.03
C TYR A 75 4.42 9.82 -4.57
N THR A 76 5.25 10.65 -5.19
CA THR A 76 6.56 10.25 -5.73
C THR A 76 7.69 10.47 -4.73
N LYS A 77 8.87 9.91 -5.03
CA LYS A 77 10.08 10.17 -4.23
C LYS A 77 10.44 11.65 -4.20
N ASP A 78 10.13 12.41 -5.24
CA ASP A 78 10.49 13.84 -5.32
C ASP A 78 9.60 14.71 -4.43
N THR A 79 8.37 14.26 -4.13
CA THR A 79 7.43 14.98 -3.25
C THR A 79 7.51 14.54 -1.78
N CYS A 80 8.31 13.51 -1.45
CA CYS A 80 8.33 12.91 -0.10
C CYS A 80 8.88 13.82 1.01
N ALA A 81 9.57 14.89 0.62
CA ALA A 81 10.12 15.90 1.53
C ALA A 81 9.12 17.02 1.87
N SER A 82 7.95 17.09 1.22
CA SER A 82 6.97 18.13 1.56
C SER A 82 6.43 17.94 2.98
N ASP A 83 6.35 19.03 3.73
CA ASP A 83 5.69 19.12 5.04
C ASP A 83 4.41 20.00 4.96
N ASN A 84 3.97 20.36 3.74
CA ASN A 84 2.74 21.11 3.53
C ASN A 84 1.53 20.15 3.44
N PRO A 85 0.57 20.17 4.39
CA PRO A 85 -0.57 19.26 4.36
C PRO A 85 -1.45 19.39 3.11
N ALA A 86 -1.48 20.58 2.49
CA ALA A 86 -2.27 20.84 1.29
C ALA A 86 -1.75 20.12 0.03
N ASP A 87 -0.54 19.56 0.08
CA ASP A 87 0.02 18.78 -1.04
C ASP A 87 -0.55 17.35 -1.09
N PHE A 88 -1.33 16.94 -0.09
CA PHE A 88 -1.81 15.57 0.09
C PHE A 88 -3.34 15.49 0.26
N ASP A 89 -3.92 14.39 -0.21
CA ASP A 89 -5.36 14.10 -0.12
C ASP A 89 -5.80 13.85 1.34
N SER A 90 -7.07 14.04 1.69
CA SER A 90 -7.57 13.80 3.06
C SER A 90 -7.43 12.32 3.51
N LYS A 91 -7.39 12.05 4.81
CA LYS A 91 -7.30 10.66 5.33
C LYS A 91 -8.51 9.87 4.84
N ALA A 92 -9.70 10.47 4.89
CA ALA A 92 -10.93 9.84 4.43
C ALA A 92 -10.84 9.43 2.95
N ASP A 93 -10.32 10.32 2.09
CA ASP A 93 -10.15 10.02 0.67
C ASP A 93 -9.11 8.92 0.44
N LEU A 94 -7.96 9.00 1.12
CA LEU A 94 -6.92 7.98 1.01
C LEU A 94 -7.40 6.61 1.46
N MET A 95 -8.13 6.52 2.58
CA MET A 95 -8.69 5.25 3.05
C MET A 95 -9.73 4.71 2.07
N ARG A 96 -10.63 5.56 1.55
CA ARG A 96 -11.62 5.13 0.54
C ARG A 96 -10.92 4.57 -0.70
N ILE A 97 -9.95 5.29 -1.27
CA ILE A 97 -9.20 4.85 -2.45
C ILE A 97 -8.43 3.56 -2.14
N HIS A 98 -7.80 3.47 -0.96
CA HIS A 98 -7.11 2.26 -0.53
C HIS A 98 -8.03 1.04 -0.56
N HIS A 99 -9.21 1.12 0.07
CA HIS A 99 -10.15 0.01 0.10
C HIS A 99 -10.63 -0.37 -1.30
N GLU A 100 -10.89 0.60 -2.18
CA GLU A 100 -11.26 0.35 -3.58
C GLU A 100 -10.16 -0.41 -4.34
N GLN A 101 -8.89 0.00 -4.21
CA GLN A 101 -7.76 -0.71 -4.82
C GLN A 101 -7.59 -2.10 -4.21
N ARG A 102 -7.67 -2.22 -2.88
CA ARG A 102 -7.47 -3.49 -2.16
C ARG A 102 -8.50 -4.56 -2.53
N GLU A 103 -9.75 -4.15 -2.71
CA GLU A 103 -10.81 -5.04 -3.21
C GLU A 103 -10.53 -5.49 -4.65
N ALA A 104 -10.01 -4.62 -5.50
CA ALA A 104 -9.62 -4.98 -6.87
C ALA A 104 -8.43 -5.94 -6.90
N THR A 105 -7.38 -5.68 -6.11
CA THR A 105 -6.25 -6.61 -5.94
C THR A 105 -6.73 -7.98 -5.47
N SER A 106 -7.67 -8.01 -4.52
CA SER A 106 -8.24 -9.26 -4.01
C SER A 106 -8.98 -10.04 -5.10
N ARG A 107 -9.71 -9.36 -6.00
CA ARG A 107 -10.32 -10.00 -7.18
C ARG A 107 -9.28 -10.53 -8.17
N VAL A 108 -8.21 -9.79 -8.42
CA VAL A 108 -7.10 -10.25 -9.27
C VAL A 108 -6.46 -11.50 -8.69
N ILE A 109 -6.13 -11.51 -7.39
CA ILE A 109 -5.56 -12.69 -6.72
C ILE A 109 -6.51 -13.89 -6.85
N ALA A 110 -7.81 -13.69 -6.63
CA ALA A 110 -8.81 -14.75 -6.71
C ALA A 110 -8.96 -15.34 -8.12
N SER A 111 -8.64 -14.59 -9.18
CA SER A 111 -8.70 -15.07 -10.55
C SER A 111 -7.44 -15.78 -11.04
N GLN A 112 -6.39 -15.86 -10.21
CA GLN A 112 -5.13 -16.49 -10.62
C GLN A 112 -5.17 -18.02 -10.51
N THR A 113 -4.31 -18.65 -11.31
CA THR A 113 -4.02 -20.09 -11.24
C THR A 113 -2.56 -20.28 -10.84
N GLU A 114 -2.18 -21.48 -10.40
CA GLU A 114 -0.76 -21.78 -10.11
C GLU A 114 0.13 -21.47 -11.32
N SER A 115 -0.31 -21.83 -12.53
CA SER A 115 0.46 -21.54 -13.75
C SER A 115 0.55 -20.06 -14.09
N SER A 116 -0.45 -19.22 -13.76
CA SER A 116 -0.34 -17.78 -14.00
C SER A 116 0.60 -17.11 -12.99
N LEU A 117 0.66 -17.61 -11.76
CA LEU A 117 1.54 -17.12 -10.71
C LEU A 117 3.04 -17.32 -11.03
N ASP A 118 3.38 -18.32 -11.84
CA ASP A 118 4.75 -18.58 -12.31
C ASP A 118 5.17 -17.73 -13.52
N GLN A 119 4.25 -16.96 -14.12
CA GLN A 119 4.60 -16.09 -15.24
C GLN A 119 5.63 -15.04 -14.82
N PRO A 120 6.55 -14.65 -15.73
CA PRO A 120 7.48 -13.58 -15.46
C PRO A 120 6.74 -12.27 -15.22
N SER A 121 7.19 -11.50 -14.24
CA SER A 121 6.63 -10.16 -14.01
C SER A 121 6.92 -9.23 -15.19
N PRO A 122 6.02 -8.30 -15.47
CA PRO A 122 6.28 -7.24 -16.45
C PRO A 122 7.41 -6.31 -15.96
N GLU A 123 8.15 -5.74 -16.90
CA GLU A 123 9.05 -4.62 -16.61
C GLU A 123 8.26 -3.40 -16.11
N PRO A 124 8.81 -2.58 -15.19
CA PRO A 124 10.16 -2.63 -14.64
C PRO A 124 10.34 -3.54 -13.40
N PHE A 125 9.35 -4.38 -13.07
CA PHE A 125 9.30 -5.08 -11.78
C PHE A 125 10.10 -6.39 -11.74
N ALA A 126 10.38 -6.97 -12.91
CA ALA A 126 11.01 -8.28 -13.05
C ALA A 126 12.34 -8.42 -12.30
N HIS A 127 13.10 -7.34 -12.13
CA HIS A 127 14.42 -7.40 -11.49
C HIS A 127 14.37 -7.69 -9.97
N TYR A 128 13.24 -7.46 -9.29
CA TYR A 128 13.09 -7.64 -7.84
C TYR A 128 11.87 -8.46 -7.44
N ALA A 129 10.88 -8.56 -8.32
CA ALA A 129 9.76 -9.48 -8.19
C ALA A 129 9.67 -10.30 -9.49
N PRO A 130 10.45 -11.38 -9.63
CA PRO A 130 10.63 -12.04 -10.93
C PRO A 130 9.38 -12.70 -11.50
N THR A 131 8.41 -13.05 -10.65
CA THR A 131 7.17 -13.72 -11.05
C THR A 131 5.93 -12.97 -10.58
N TRP A 132 4.78 -13.25 -11.19
CA TRP A 132 3.49 -12.71 -10.77
C TRP A 132 3.20 -13.01 -9.30
N ALA A 133 3.57 -14.21 -8.82
CA ALA A 133 3.50 -14.56 -7.41
C ALA A 133 4.29 -13.58 -6.53
N ALA A 134 5.54 -13.27 -6.90
CA ALA A 134 6.36 -12.35 -6.14
C ALA A 134 5.78 -10.92 -6.17
N LEU A 135 5.28 -10.47 -7.32
CA LEU A 135 4.73 -9.13 -7.48
C LEU A 135 3.39 -8.95 -6.74
N LEU A 136 2.55 -9.99 -6.69
CA LEU A 136 1.34 -9.99 -5.86
C LEU A 136 1.67 -10.10 -4.36
N MET A 137 2.74 -10.83 -3.99
CA MET A 137 3.16 -10.95 -2.59
C MET A 137 3.78 -9.67 -2.05
N LEU A 138 4.26 -8.79 -2.94
CA LEU A 138 4.66 -7.45 -2.55
C LEU A 138 3.50 -6.64 -1.98
N GLN A 139 2.25 -6.89 -2.34
CA GLN A 139 1.13 -6.09 -1.85
C GLN A 139 0.97 -6.18 -0.32
N PRO A 140 0.85 -7.36 0.32
CA PRO A 140 0.80 -7.42 1.78
C PRO A 140 2.14 -7.07 2.44
N THR A 141 3.27 -7.47 1.86
CA THR A 141 4.59 -7.31 2.50
C THR A 141 5.11 -5.87 2.47
N HIS A 142 4.89 -5.15 1.38
CA HIS A 142 5.24 -3.73 1.25
C HIS A 142 4.44 -2.86 2.24
N TRP A 143 3.15 -3.16 2.39
CA TRP A 143 2.30 -2.51 3.39
C TRP A 143 2.77 -2.78 4.81
N LEU A 144 3.09 -4.03 5.16
CA LEU A 144 3.61 -4.37 6.49
C LEU A 144 4.98 -3.75 6.78
N MET A 145 5.85 -3.64 5.76
CA MET A 145 7.13 -2.93 5.88
C MET A 145 6.90 -1.47 6.31
N HIS A 146 5.97 -0.77 5.67
CA HIS A 146 5.57 0.59 6.08
C HIS A 146 4.82 0.61 7.41
N GLY A 147 4.00 -0.41 7.71
CA GLY A 147 3.34 -0.58 9.00
C GLY A 147 4.30 -0.60 10.19
N GLY A 148 5.50 -1.15 10.02
CA GLY A 148 6.57 -1.07 11.01
C GLY A 148 7.00 0.37 11.33
N GLN A 149 7.02 1.25 10.33
CA GLN A 149 7.31 2.68 10.51
C GLN A 149 6.15 3.39 11.22
N TRP A 150 4.91 2.98 10.94
CA TRP A 150 3.72 3.57 11.56
C TRP A 150 3.62 3.26 13.05
N ALA A 151 4.01 2.04 13.48
CA ALA A 151 4.08 1.69 14.89
C ALA A 151 4.97 2.66 15.70
N VAL A 152 6.10 3.09 15.12
CA VAL A 152 7.01 4.07 15.74
C VAL A 152 6.33 5.44 15.87
N ILE A 153 5.62 5.88 14.84
CA ILE A 153 4.89 7.16 14.84
C ILE A 153 3.78 7.13 15.88
N ARG A 154 3.00 6.05 15.96
CA ARG A 154 1.99 5.85 17.01
C ARG A 154 2.59 5.98 18.41
N ARG A 155 3.75 5.37 18.64
CA ARG A 155 4.44 5.46 19.93
C ARG A 155 4.91 6.88 20.24
N LYS A 156 5.41 7.60 19.24
CA LYS A 156 5.82 9.00 19.34
C LYS A 156 4.64 9.93 19.66
N LEU A 157 3.45 9.63 19.14
CA LEU A 157 2.20 10.33 19.42
C LEU A 157 1.55 9.94 20.76
N GLY A 158 2.16 9.04 21.53
CA GLY A 158 1.62 8.58 22.82
C GLY A 158 0.43 7.61 22.70
N ARG A 159 0.17 7.04 21.52
CA ARG A 159 -0.89 6.04 21.32
C ARG A 159 -0.53 4.72 22.01
N ALA A 160 -1.55 3.98 22.43
CA ALA A 160 -1.38 2.63 22.95
C ALA A 160 -0.86 1.68 21.86
N PRO A 161 0.00 0.70 22.20
CA PRO A 161 0.33 -0.41 21.31
C PRO A 161 -0.93 -1.21 20.93
N LEU A 162 -0.99 -1.73 19.71
CA LEU A 162 -2.11 -2.55 19.23
C LEU A 162 -1.74 -4.04 19.04
N PHE A 163 -0.49 -4.32 18.63
CA PHE A 163 0.03 -5.66 18.32
C PHE A 163 1.43 -5.84 18.92
#